data_AF-A0A2H0MX74-F1
#
_entry.id   AF-A0A2H0MX74-F1
#
_cell.length_a   1.000
_cell.length_b   1.000
_cell.length_c   1.000
_cell.angle_alpha   90.00
_cell.angle_beta   90.00
_cell.angle_gamma   90.00
#
_symmetry.space_group_name_H-M   'P 1'
#
loop_
_entity.id
_entity.type
_entity.pdbx_description
1 polymer ?
#
loop_
_entity_poly.entity_id
_entity_poly.type
_entity_poly.pdbx_seq_one_letter_code
_entity_poly.pdbx_strand_id
1 'polypeptide(L)'
;MKRNQWYPIKNQSLAVYARNAGFDISVYDHYSKPVKKELKERSIKEALKEIKTACDDEGFDITAIKQGVYIISLSAPLSIRYPSKKCSQTIYIGMGSIISRIKGQFERNLFDFMQSLSGANFDFYFAHPGLKSAGMYYKHVEYLMLEHFRKQYGQLPILNKNAGAKKNYKQGSGWWKKHLKSSGKKPLWELTPTKHSDFAKTNDENE
;
A
#
# COMPACT_ATOMS: atom_id res chain seq x y z
N MET A 1 1.74 20.29 -2.85
CA MET A 1 1.14 19.33 -3.82
C MET A 1 -0.08 19.90 -4.50
N LYS A 2 -0.26 19.61 -5.79
CA LYS A 2 -1.51 19.85 -6.52
C LYS A 2 -2.58 18.87 -6.07
N ARG A 3 -3.82 19.37 -5.95
CA ARG A 3 -4.97 18.52 -5.60
C ARG A 3 -5.28 17.55 -6.73
N ASN A 4 -5.82 16.38 -6.39
CA ASN A 4 -6.27 15.37 -7.35
C ASN A 4 -5.18 14.88 -8.33
N GLN A 5 -3.92 14.94 -7.90
CA GLN A 5 -2.77 14.43 -8.63
C GLN A 5 -2.07 13.33 -7.81
N TRP A 6 -1.52 12.35 -8.52
CA TRP A 6 -0.74 11.26 -7.93
C TRP A 6 0.76 11.57 -7.92
N TYR A 7 1.40 11.18 -6.84
CA TYR A 7 2.82 11.33 -6.57
C TYR A 7 3.38 9.94 -6.24
N PRO A 8 4.05 9.29 -7.20
CA PRO A 8 4.58 7.94 -7.04
C PRO A 8 5.96 7.95 -6.40
N ILE A 9 6.17 7.14 -5.36
CA ILE A 9 7.46 6.79 -4.78
C ILE A 9 7.67 5.30 -5.02
N LYS A 10 8.64 4.96 -5.87
CA LYS A 10 8.79 3.60 -6.40
C LYS A 10 9.96 2.85 -5.80
N ASN A 11 9.99 1.54 -6.02
CA ASN A 11 11.14 0.67 -5.73
C ASN A 11 11.59 0.68 -4.25
N GLN A 12 10.62 0.76 -3.34
CA GLN A 12 10.85 0.74 -1.90
C GLN A 12 11.08 -0.70 -1.41
N SER A 13 12.14 -0.95 -0.63
CA SER A 13 12.58 -2.31 -0.29
C SER A 13 12.80 -2.49 1.20
N LEU A 14 12.16 -3.51 1.79
CA LEU A 14 12.39 -3.84 3.20
C LEU A 14 13.83 -4.28 3.48
N ALA A 15 14.48 -4.95 2.52
CA ALA A 15 15.86 -5.38 2.66
C ALA A 15 16.81 -4.17 2.78
N VAL A 16 16.55 -3.09 2.05
CA VAL A 16 17.30 -1.84 2.17
C VAL A 16 17.04 -1.19 3.52
N TYR A 17 15.79 -1.12 3.97
CA TYR A 17 15.46 -0.56 5.29
C TYR A 17 16.09 -1.32 6.45
N ALA A 18 16.08 -2.65 6.39
CA ALA A 18 16.73 -3.51 7.38
C ALA A 18 18.25 -3.30 7.40
N ARG A 19 18.88 -3.21 6.22
CA ARG A 19 20.31 -2.94 6.11
C ARG A 19 20.68 -1.57 6.69
N ASN A 20 19.89 -0.54 6.41
CA ASN A 20 20.07 0.79 7.00
C ASN A 20 19.85 0.77 8.52
N ALA A 21 18.96 -0.10 9.01
CA ALA A 21 18.78 -0.36 10.44
C ALA A 21 19.88 -1.22 11.08
N GLY A 22 20.85 -1.69 10.29
CA GLY A 22 22.05 -2.38 10.77
C GLY A 22 21.96 -3.91 10.81
N PHE A 23 21.02 -4.53 10.08
CA PHE A 23 20.91 -5.99 10.04
C PHE A 23 20.47 -6.54 8.68
N ASP A 24 20.66 -7.84 8.47
CA ASP A 24 20.12 -8.54 7.30
C ASP A 24 18.73 -9.11 7.62
N ILE A 25 17.73 -8.77 6.79
CA ILE A 25 16.37 -9.26 6.92
C ILE A 25 16.28 -10.79 6.81
N SER A 26 17.22 -11.45 6.13
CA SER A 26 17.23 -12.91 5.93
C SER A 26 17.38 -13.69 7.23
N VAL A 27 18.05 -13.11 8.23
CA VAL A 27 18.24 -13.73 9.56
C VAL A 27 17.26 -13.20 10.59
N TYR A 28 16.31 -12.34 10.19
CA TYR A 28 15.37 -11.71 11.11
C TYR A 28 14.64 -12.75 11.96
N ASP A 29 14.24 -13.87 11.35
CA ASP A 29 13.47 -14.89 12.04
C ASP A 29 14.26 -15.69 13.08
N HIS A 30 15.58 -15.64 13.05
CA HIS A 30 16.47 -16.32 14.00
C HIS A 30 16.70 -15.51 15.29
N TYR A 31 16.35 -14.22 15.31
CA TYR A 31 16.51 -13.39 16.50
C TYR A 31 15.46 -13.72 17.58
N SER A 32 15.82 -13.43 18.84
CA SER A 32 14.86 -13.50 19.95
C SER A 32 13.73 -12.47 19.78
N LYS A 33 12.56 -12.73 20.38
CA LYS A 33 11.40 -11.82 20.29
C LYS A 33 11.72 -10.35 20.67
N PRO A 34 12.49 -10.07 21.75
CA PRO A 34 12.86 -8.69 22.08
C PRO A 34 13.68 -8.02 20.98
N VAL A 35 14.64 -8.76 20.40
CA VAL A 35 15.50 -8.25 19.32
C VAL A 35 14.68 -8.04 18.05
N LYS A 36 13.81 -8.98 17.66
CA LYS A 36 12.88 -8.81 16.52
C LYS A 36 12.07 -7.53 16.64
N LYS A 37 11.51 -7.25 17.82
CA LYS A 37 10.72 -6.03 18.06
C LYS A 37 11.55 -4.76 17.83
N GLU A 38 12.75 -4.69 18.42
CA GLU A 38 13.64 -3.54 18.27
C GLU A 38 14.06 -3.33 16.80
N LEU A 39 14.45 -4.41 16.11
CA LEU A 39 14.85 -4.36 14.71
C LEU A 39 13.69 -3.94 13.80
N LYS A 40 12.47 -4.44 14.05
CA LYS A 40 11.25 -4.01 13.35
C LYS A 40 11.01 -2.52 13.54
N GLU A 41 11.07 -2.01 14.77
CA GLU A 41 10.90 -0.58 15.05
C GLU A 41 11.94 0.29 14.34
N ARG A 42 13.21 -0.14 14.30
CA ARG A 42 14.28 0.57 13.57
C ARG A 42 14.07 0.55 12.06
N SER A 43 13.78 -0.60 11.47
CA SER A 43 13.48 -0.69 10.03
C SER A 43 12.28 0.16 9.63
N ILE A 44 11.25 0.26 10.47
CA ILE A 44 10.10 1.12 10.21
C ILE A 44 10.51 2.60 10.25
N LYS A 45 11.41 3.00 11.17
CA LYS A 45 11.94 4.38 11.20
C LYS A 45 12.72 4.69 9.92
N GLU A 46 13.60 3.79 9.47
CA GLU A 46 14.34 3.95 8.22
C GLU A 46 13.40 3.99 7.01
N ALA A 47 12.39 3.12 6.95
CA ALA A 47 11.39 3.12 5.89
C ALA A 47 10.67 4.48 5.77
N LEU A 48 10.24 5.06 6.90
CA LEU A 48 9.56 6.36 6.90
C LEU A 48 10.50 7.50 6.50
N LYS A 49 11.77 7.43 6.91
CA LYS A 49 12.80 8.42 6.55
C LYS A 49 13.10 8.38 5.05
N GLU A 50 13.29 7.20 4.48
CA GLU A 50 13.53 7.01 3.04
C GLU A 50 12.32 7.47 2.21
N ILE A 51 11.10 7.05 2.59
CA ILE A 51 9.87 7.49 1.91
C ILE A 51 9.75 9.02 1.96
N LYS A 52 10.03 9.63 3.12
CA LYS A 52 9.99 11.10 3.26
C LYS A 52 11.02 11.77 2.36
N THR A 53 12.27 11.30 2.39
CA THR A 53 13.37 11.83 1.57
C THR A 53 12.99 11.75 0.09
N ALA A 54 12.46 10.62 -0.37
CA ALA A 54 12.00 10.46 -1.74
C ALA A 54 10.83 11.40 -2.10
N CYS A 55 9.94 11.73 -1.16
CA CYS A 55 8.91 12.75 -1.39
C CYS A 55 9.49 14.15 -1.51
N ASP A 56 10.46 14.48 -0.66
CA ASP A 56 11.15 15.77 -0.65
C ASP A 56 11.93 15.97 -1.97
N ASP A 57 12.60 14.93 -2.47
CA ASP A 57 13.30 14.91 -3.78
C ASP A 57 12.34 15.12 -4.96
N GLU A 58 11.12 14.58 -4.87
CA GLU A 58 10.03 14.80 -5.84
C GLU A 58 9.32 16.16 -5.64
N GLY A 59 9.81 16.99 -4.72
CA GLY A 59 9.36 18.36 -4.52
C GLY A 59 8.04 18.49 -3.74
N PHE A 60 7.72 17.54 -2.85
CA PHE A 60 6.54 17.66 -1.99
C PHE A 60 6.71 17.15 -0.55
N ASP A 61 6.23 17.96 0.40
CA ASP A 61 6.15 17.56 1.80
C ASP A 61 4.92 16.68 2.08
N ILE A 62 5.16 15.40 2.29
CA ILE A 62 4.14 14.40 2.64
C ILE A 62 3.56 14.60 4.05
N THR A 63 4.29 15.25 4.96
CA THR A 63 3.87 15.47 6.36
C THR A 63 2.76 16.52 6.49
N ALA A 64 2.69 17.45 5.53
CA ALA A 64 1.64 18.45 5.40
C ALA A 64 0.27 17.86 5.03
N ILE A 65 0.23 16.63 4.49
CA ILE A 65 -1.01 16.01 4.00
C ILE A 65 -1.77 15.33 5.15
N LYS A 66 -2.64 16.09 5.83
CA LYS A 66 -3.52 15.54 6.88
C LYS A 66 -4.73 14.78 6.33
N GLN A 67 -5.09 15.04 5.07
CA GLN A 67 -6.26 14.49 4.39
C GLN A 67 -5.86 13.96 3.00
N GLY A 68 -5.12 12.86 3.00
CA GLY A 68 -4.64 12.20 1.80
C GLY A 68 -5.33 10.87 1.51
N VAL A 69 -5.10 10.37 0.31
CA VAL A 69 -5.33 8.96 -0.06
C VAL A 69 -4.02 8.38 -0.57
N TYR A 70 -3.83 7.08 -0.37
CA TYR A 70 -2.63 6.40 -0.82
C TYR A 70 -2.89 4.96 -1.26
N ILE A 71 -2.02 4.48 -2.13
CA ILE A 71 -1.97 3.09 -2.59
C ILE A 71 -0.59 2.53 -2.26
N ILE A 72 -0.54 1.29 -1.80
CA ILE A 72 0.68 0.50 -1.71
C ILE A 72 0.53 -0.65 -2.69
N SER A 73 1.52 -0.86 -3.55
CA SER A 73 1.55 -1.95 -4.51
C SER A 73 2.88 -2.68 -4.50
N LEU A 74 2.90 -3.90 -5.00
CA LEU A 74 4.12 -4.53 -5.46
C LEU A 74 4.67 -3.74 -6.66
N SER A 75 5.98 -3.58 -6.74
CA SER A 75 6.64 -3.06 -7.93
C SER A 75 6.61 -4.11 -9.05
N ALA A 76 6.67 -3.66 -10.30
CA ALA A 76 6.84 -4.57 -11.42
C ALA A 76 8.15 -5.37 -11.27
N PRO A 77 8.20 -6.64 -11.71
CA PRO A 77 7.20 -7.34 -12.52
C PRO A 77 6.19 -8.22 -11.73
N LEU A 78 6.12 -8.10 -10.41
CA LEU A 78 5.28 -8.94 -9.54
C LEU A 78 3.83 -8.45 -9.47
N SER A 79 2.88 -9.38 -9.38
CA SER A 79 1.46 -9.10 -9.14
C SER A 79 0.82 -10.20 -8.29
N ILE A 80 -0.37 -9.95 -7.74
CA ILE A 80 -1.15 -10.95 -6.99
C ILE A 80 -2.38 -11.34 -7.79
N ARG A 81 -2.66 -12.65 -7.86
CA ARG A 81 -3.90 -13.19 -8.42
C ARG A 81 -5.03 -13.06 -7.40
N TYR A 82 -6.10 -12.38 -7.79
CA TYR A 82 -7.31 -12.20 -6.99
C TYR A 82 -8.42 -13.19 -7.41
N PRO A 83 -9.48 -13.41 -6.59
CA PRO A 83 -10.54 -14.41 -6.83
C PRO A 83 -11.22 -14.31 -8.19
N SER A 84 -11.33 -13.12 -8.77
CA SER A 84 -11.86 -12.95 -10.15
C SER A 84 -10.93 -13.49 -11.24
N LYS A 85 -9.87 -14.23 -10.88
CA LYS A 85 -8.76 -14.70 -11.74
C LYS A 85 -7.95 -13.59 -12.40
N LYS A 86 -8.15 -12.33 -12.02
CA LYS A 86 -7.40 -11.17 -12.53
C LYS A 86 -6.28 -10.81 -11.58
N CYS A 87 -5.18 -10.30 -12.14
CA CYS A 87 -4.01 -9.93 -11.36
C CYS A 87 -3.96 -8.43 -11.08
N SER A 88 -3.50 -8.06 -9.88
CA SER A 88 -3.24 -6.68 -9.48
C SER A 88 -2.00 -6.59 -8.61
N GLN A 89 -1.27 -5.50 -8.75
CA GLN A 89 -0.12 -5.21 -7.90
C GLN A 89 -0.55 -4.50 -6.60
N THR A 90 -1.72 -3.86 -6.58
CA THR A 90 -2.21 -3.15 -5.41
C THR A 90 -2.45 -4.14 -4.28
N ILE A 91 -1.83 -3.88 -3.12
CA ILE A 91 -1.97 -4.70 -1.91
C ILE A 91 -2.74 -3.96 -0.81
N TYR A 92 -2.73 -2.62 -0.86
CA TYR A 92 -3.41 -1.80 0.14
C TYR A 92 -3.85 -0.44 -0.44
N ILE A 93 -5.00 0.04 0.00
CA ILE A 93 -5.51 1.40 -0.26
C ILE A 93 -5.91 2.00 1.09
N GLY A 94 -5.48 3.23 1.36
CA GLY A 94 -5.80 3.90 2.63
C GLY A 94 -5.98 5.41 2.51
N MET A 95 -6.37 6.02 3.63
CA MET A 95 -6.62 7.46 3.72
C MET A 95 -6.36 8.06 5.12
N GLY A 96 -6.17 9.39 5.15
CA GLY A 96 -5.95 10.19 6.35
C GLY A 96 -4.61 10.94 6.35
N SER A 97 -4.02 11.11 7.53
CA SER A 97 -2.66 11.64 7.70
C SER A 97 -1.66 10.61 7.17
N ILE A 98 -1.09 10.85 5.98
CA ILE A 98 -0.42 9.79 5.20
C ILE A 98 0.73 9.15 6.00
N ILE A 99 1.68 9.92 6.52
CA ILE A 99 2.83 9.39 7.27
C ILE A 99 2.40 8.58 8.50
N SER A 100 1.49 9.12 9.30
CA SER A 100 0.99 8.43 10.49
C SER A 100 0.30 7.10 10.13
N ARG A 101 -0.42 7.09 9.00
CA ARG A 101 -1.16 5.92 8.52
C ARG A 101 -0.23 4.85 7.91
N ILE A 102 0.81 5.25 7.20
CA ILE A 102 1.85 4.35 6.69
C ILE A 102 2.59 3.70 7.86
N LYS A 103 3.03 4.49 8.84
CA LYS A 103 3.65 3.96 10.06
C LYS A 103 2.78 2.90 10.73
N GLY A 104 1.52 3.24 10.99
CA GLY A 104 0.57 2.29 11.60
C GLY A 104 0.30 1.06 10.72
N GLN A 105 0.43 1.16 9.39
CA GLN A 105 0.29 0.00 8.51
C GLN A 105 1.52 -0.92 8.60
N PHE A 106 2.74 -0.36 8.62
CA PHE A 106 3.98 -1.08 8.87
C PHE A 106 3.93 -1.86 10.19
N GLU A 107 3.52 -1.19 11.27
CA GLU A 107 3.40 -1.79 12.60
C GLU A 107 2.40 -2.96 12.62
N ARG A 108 1.28 -2.84 11.89
CA ARG A 108 0.20 -3.84 11.90
C ARG A 108 0.48 -5.08 11.05
N ASN A 109 0.89 -4.91 9.80
CA ASN A 109 1.01 -6.04 8.86
C ASN A 109 1.91 -5.80 7.64
N LEU A 110 2.20 -4.55 7.25
CA LEU A 110 2.98 -4.30 6.05
C LEU A 110 4.44 -4.72 6.21
N PHE A 111 5.04 -4.57 7.40
CA PHE A 111 6.38 -5.10 7.65
C PHE A 111 6.42 -6.62 7.41
N ASP A 112 5.49 -7.36 8.02
CA ASP A 112 5.47 -8.82 7.96
C ASP A 112 5.13 -9.30 6.53
N PHE A 113 4.27 -8.57 5.81
CA PHE A 113 3.99 -8.84 4.38
C PHE A 113 5.20 -8.59 3.48
N MET A 114 5.94 -7.50 3.71
CA MET A 114 7.17 -7.23 2.95
C MET A 114 8.28 -8.23 3.30
N GLN A 115 8.34 -8.72 4.55
CA GLN A 115 9.28 -9.72 5.00
C GLN A 115 9.02 -11.09 4.35
N SER A 116 7.76 -11.51 4.25
CA SER A 116 7.39 -12.77 3.58
C SER A 116 7.69 -12.76 2.07
N LEU A 117 7.87 -11.57 1.50
CA LEU A 117 8.31 -11.33 0.13
C LEU A 117 9.70 -10.67 0.10
N SER A 118 10.61 -11.11 0.98
CA SER A 118 11.99 -10.59 1.05
C SER A 118 12.69 -10.75 -0.31
N GLY A 119 12.89 -9.62 -1.01
CA GLY A 119 13.39 -9.57 -2.39
C GLY A 119 12.45 -8.85 -3.35
N ALA A 120 11.18 -8.67 -2.98
CA ALA A 120 10.25 -7.81 -3.71
C ALA A 120 10.45 -6.33 -3.35
N ASN A 121 10.16 -5.47 -4.31
CA ASN A 121 10.04 -4.04 -4.12
C ASN A 121 8.58 -3.61 -4.12
N PHE A 122 8.32 -2.45 -3.54
CA PHE A 122 7.00 -1.88 -3.36
C PHE A 122 6.95 -0.46 -3.89
N ASP A 123 5.81 -0.07 -4.46
CA ASP A 123 5.55 1.30 -4.87
C ASP A 123 4.46 1.90 -3.98
N PHE A 124 4.65 3.16 -3.61
CA PHE A 124 3.70 3.95 -2.86
C PHE A 124 3.20 5.08 -3.76
N TYR A 125 1.89 5.26 -3.83
CA TYR A 125 1.27 6.34 -4.59
C TYR A 125 0.49 7.22 -3.64
N PHE A 126 0.84 8.51 -3.59
CA PHE A 126 0.20 9.48 -2.71
C PHE A 126 -0.63 10.46 -3.52
N ALA A 127 -1.76 10.88 -2.96
CA ALA A 127 -2.52 11.97 -3.52
C ALA A 127 -3.18 12.79 -2.42
N HIS A 128 -3.43 14.06 -2.74
CA HIS A 128 -4.19 14.97 -1.91
C HIS A 128 -5.53 15.31 -2.58
N PRO A 129 -6.62 14.59 -2.27
CA PRO A 129 -7.93 14.88 -2.84
C PRO A 129 -8.41 16.28 -2.48
N GLY A 130 -9.07 16.94 -3.42
CA GLY A 130 -9.72 18.22 -3.18
C GLY A 130 -10.96 18.38 -4.04
N LEU A 131 -12.06 18.77 -3.41
CA LEU A 131 -13.29 19.16 -4.08
C LEU A 131 -13.87 20.36 -3.32
N LYS A 132 -14.31 21.39 -4.05
CA LYS A 132 -14.83 22.63 -3.47
C LYS A 132 -16.00 22.29 -2.54
N SER A 133 -15.98 22.85 -1.32
CA SER A 133 -17.01 22.64 -0.28
C SER A 133 -17.18 21.18 0.19
N ALA A 134 -16.22 20.29 -0.04
CA ALA A 134 -16.27 18.89 0.37
C ALA A 134 -15.09 18.49 1.28
N GLY A 135 -15.13 18.92 2.53
CA GLY A 135 -14.05 18.67 3.51
C GLY A 135 -13.79 17.19 3.84
N MET A 136 -14.71 16.29 3.49
CA MET A 136 -14.60 14.83 3.68
C MET A 136 -14.37 14.08 2.36
N TYR A 137 -13.98 14.78 1.28
CA TYR A 137 -13.86 14.19 -0.06
C TYR A 137 -12.86 13.03 -0.13
N TYR A 138 -11.77 13.07 0.65
CA TYR A 138 -10.78 11.98 0.70
C TYR A 138 -11.39 10.63 1.16
N LYS A 139 -12.34 10.65 2.10
CA LYS A 139 -13.07 9.44 2.54
C LYS A 139 -13.90 8.85 1.40
N HIS A 140 -14.50 9.73 0.60
CA HIS A 140 -15.27 9.30 -0.56
C HIS A 140 -14.38 8.70 -1.65
N VAL A 141 -13.22 9.31 -1.92
CA VAL A 141 -12.27 8.82 -2.90
C VAL A 141 -11.76 7.42 -2.50
N GLU A 142 -11.37 7.21 -1.24
CA GLU A 142 -10.99 5.88 -0.74
C GLU A 142 -12.11 4.85 -0.95
N TYR A 143 -13.35 5.19 -0.58
CA TYR A 143 -14.51 4.33 -0.81
C TYR A 143 -14.67 3.97 -2.30
N LEU A 144 -14.58 4.95 -3.20
CA LEU A 144 -14.69 4.71 -4.65
C LEU A 144 -13.56 3.82 -5.17
N MET A 145 -12.33 4.01 -4.68
CA MET A 145 -11.17 3.19 -5.04
C MET A 145 -11.36 1.74 -4.61
N LEU A 146 -11.77 1.51 -3.35
CA LEU A 146 -12.04 0.17 -2.81
C LEU A 146 -13.22 -0.51 -3.50
N GLU A 147 -14.31 0.22 -3.78
CA GLU A 147 -15.47 -0.31 -4.50
C GLU A 147 -15.09 -0.69 -5.93
N HIS A 148 -14.33 0.16 -6.63
CA HIS A 148 -13.83 -0.11 -7.98
C HIS A 148 -12.94 -1.36 -7.99
N PHE A 149 -12.00 -1.44 -7.04
CA PHE A 149 -11.11 -2.59 -6.90
C PHE A 149 -11.90 -3.87 -6.67
N ARG A 150 -12.86 -3.87 -5.72
CA ARG A 150 -13.71 -5.03 -5.43
C ARG A 150 -14.52 -5.49 -6.63
N LYS A 151 -15.14 -4.55 -7.37
CA LYS A 151 -15.89 -4.88 -8.60
C LYS A 151 -15.01 -5.52 -9.67
N GLN A 152 -13.75 -5.09 -9.75
CA GLN A 152 -12.83 -5.58 -10.77
C GLN A 152 -12.18 -6.92 -10.40
N TYR A 153 -11.82 -7.11 -9.13
CA TYR A 153 -10.98 -8.21 -8.64
C TYR A 153 -11.70 -9.23 -7.75
N GLY A 154 -12.98 -8.99 -7.43
CA GLY A 154 -13.82 -9.88 -6.61
C GLY A 154 -13.71 -9.65 -5.10
N GLN A 155 -12.66 -8.98 -4.62
CA GLN A 155 -12.45 -8.68 -3.19
C GLN A 155 -11.68 -7.36 -3.01
N LEU A 156 -11.52 -6.92 -1.75
CA LEU A 156 -10.65 -5.79 -1.40
C LEU A 156 -9.16 -6.16 -1.62
N PRO A 157 -8.24 -5.18 -1.70
CA PRO A 157 -6.81 -5.48 -1.71
C PRO A 157 -6.41 -6.35 -0.51
N ILE A 158 -5.41 -7.22 -0.69
CA ILE A 158 -5.11 -8.29 0.28
C ILE A 158 -4.89 -7.80 1.72
N LEU A 159 -4.33 -6.60 1.92
CA LEU A 159 -4.11 -6.04 3.26
C LEU A 159 -5.26 -5.15 3.77
N ASN A 160 -6.32 -4.93 2.98
CA ASN A 160 -7.51 -4.18 3.39
C ASN A 160 -8.53 -5.10 4.07
N LYS A 161 -8.82 -4.84 5.35
CA LYS A 161 -9.84 -5.59 6.10
C LYS A 161 -11.27 -5.11 5.85
N ASN A 162 -11.46 -3.79 5.78
CA ASN A 162 -12.77 -3.13 5.73
C ASN A 162 -12.86 -2.18 4.55
N ALA A 163 -14.07 -1.98 4.04
CA ALA A 163 -14.37 -0.93 3.08
C ALA A 163 -14.51 0.43 3.79
N GLY A 164 -14.15 1.51 3.09
CA GLY A 164 -14.34 2.88 3.56
C GLY A 164 -15.82 3.30 3.66
N ALA A 165 -16.07 4.52 4.13
CA ALA A 165 -17.44 5.06 4.27
C ALA A 165 -17.87 5.87 3.04
N LYS A 166 -19.02 5.51 2.45
CA LYS A 166 -19.62 6.25 1.33
C LYS A 166 -20.11 7.63 1.80
N LYS A 167 -19.71 8.69 1.10
CA LYS A 167 -20.15 10.08 1.36
C LYS A 167 -21.03 10.69 0.24
N ASN A 168 -21.42 9.90 -0.76
CA ASN A 168 -22.36 10.25 -1.82
C ASN A 168 -22.07 11.57 -2.57
N TYR A 169 -20.80 11.98 -2.71
CA TYR A 169 -20.48 13.13 -3.55
C TYR A 169 -20.68 12.75 -5.03
N LYS A 170 -21.54 13.48 -5.74
CA LYS A 170 -21.81 13.25 -7.17
C LYS A 170 -20.74 13.84 -8.09
N GLN A 171 -19.88 14.70 -7.55
CA GLN A 171 -18.84 15.42 -8.26
C GLN A 171 -17.47 14.79 -8.00
N GLY A 172 -16.67 14.64 -9.05
CA GLY A 172 -15.33 14.08 -8.97
C GLY A 172 -14.93 13.43 -10.28
N SER A 173 -13.83 13.88 -10.88
CA SER A 173 -13.28 13.23 -12.07
C SER A 173 -12.72 11.83 -11.71
N GLY A 174 -12.56 10.97 -12.71
CA GLY A 174 -11.98 9.63 -12.55
C GLY A 174 -10.47 9.59 -12.27
N TRP A 175 -9.88 10.70 -11.82
CA TRP A 175 -8.43 10.88 -11.60
C TRP A 175 -7.83 9.82 -10.66
N TRP A 176 -8.61 9.38 -9.68
CA TRP A 176 -8.23 8.40 -8.66
C TRP A 176 -8.03 6.98 -9.22
N LYS A 177 -8.47 6.69 -10.45
CA LYS A 177 -8.34 5.35 -11.07
C LYS A 177 -6.93 5.03 -11.57
N LYS A 178 -6.07 6.03 -11.77
CA LYS A 178 -4.81 5.91 -12.54
C LYS A 178 -3.94 4.73 -12.11
N HIS A 179 -3.67 4.60 -10.82
CA HIS A 179 -2.77 3.57 -10.27
C HIS A 179 -3.49 2.32 -9.72
N LEU A 180 -4.81 2.23 -9.91
CA LEU A 180 -5.58 1.00 -9.65
C LEU A 180 -5.62 0.05 -10.85
N LYS A 181 -5.34 0.58 -12.05
CA LYS A 181 -5.24 -0.21 -13.28
C LYS A 181 -3.81 -0.71 -13.43
N SER A 182 -3.66 -1.95 -13.88
CA SER A 182 -2.36 -2.47 -14.35
C SER A 182 -1.86 -1.55 -15.46
N SER A 183 -0.89 -0.69 -15.16
CA SER A 183 -0.43 0.35 -16.06
C SER A 183 0.55 -0.24 -17.07
N GLY A 184 0.03 -0.80 -18.17
CA GLY A 184 0.75 -1.09 -19.43
C GLY A 184 1.88 -2.13 -19.40
N LYS A 185 2.61 -2.28 -18.28
CA LYS A 185 3.61 -3.32 -18.06
C LYS A 185 2.88 -4.59 -17.67
N LYS A 186 2.91 -5.60 -18.54
CA LYS A 186 2.41 -6.93 -18.19
C LYS A 186 3.22 -7.44 -17.00
N PRO A 187 2.59 -7.80 -15.86
CA PRO A 187 3.31 -8.50 -14.82
C PRO A 187 3.88 -9.79 -15.44
N LEU A 188 5.17 -10.03 -15.23
CA LEU A 188 5.83 -11.26 -15.71
C LEU A 188 5.60 -12.40 -14.74
N TRP A 189 5.38 -12.06 -13.47
CA TRP A 189 5.24 -13.01 -12.39
C TRP A 189 3.97 -12.71 -11.60
N GLU A 190 3.24 -13.76 -11.25
CA GLU A 190 2.06 -13.69 -10.41
C GLU A 190 2.23 -14.54 -9.16
N LEU A 191 1.75 -13.99 -8.05
CA LEU A 191 1.71 -14.62 -6.75
C LEU A 191 0.27 -15.04 -6.48
N THR A 192 0.07 -16.30 -6.15
CA THR A 192 -1.24 -16.81 -5.71
C THR A 192 -1.13 -17.13 -4.23
N PRO A 193 -1.92 -16.46 -3.35
CA PRO A 193 -1.94 -16.82 -1.95
C PRO A 193 -2.36 -18.27 -1.75
N THR A 194 -1.65 -19.00 -0.91
CA THR A 194 -2.04 -20.35 -0.50
C THR A 194 -3.12 -20.28 0.57
N LYS A 195 -3.75 -21.43 0.87
CA LYS A 195 -4.68 -21.58 2.01
C LYS A 195 -4.07 -21.31 3.39
N HIS A 196 -2.75 -21.31 3.47
CA HIS A 196 -2.00 -21.03 4.70
C HIS A 196 -1.51 -19.58 4.78
N SER A 197 -1.97 -18.70 3.88
CA SER A 197 -1.60 -17.29 3.90
C SER A 197 -2.27 -16.57 5.08
N ASP A 198 -1.47 -15.97 5.96
CA ASP A 198 -1.96 -15.10 7.04
C ASP A 198 -2.61 -13.80 6.52
N PHE A 199 -2.52 -13.54 5.21
CA PHE A 199 -2.96 -12.29 4.59
C PHE A 199 -4.21 -12.44 3.73
N ALA A 200 -4.37 -13.56 3.02
CA ALA A 200 -5.50 -13.76 2.12
C ALA A 200 -6.68 -14.38 2.85
N LYS A 201 -7.89 -13.91 2.52
CA LYS A 201 -9.11 -14.65 2.85
C LYS A 201 -9.28 -15.71 1.78
N THR A 202 -9.02 -16.97 2.09
CA THR A 202 -9.44 -18.06 1.20
C THR A 202 -10.94 -18.24 1.38
N ASN A 203 -11.68 -18.10 0.29
CA ASN A 203 -13.03 -18.63 0.23
C ASN A 203 -12.88 -20.11 -0.11
N ASP A 204 -12.71 -20.95 0.90
CA ASP A 204 -12.81 -22.40 0.73
C ASP A 204 -14.30 -22.74 0.60
N GLU A 205 -14.86 -22.49 -0.58
CA GLU A 205 -16.10 -23.12 -1.04
C GLU A 205 -15.89 -23.48 -2.52
N ASN A 206 -15.92 -24.79 -2.79
CA ASN A 206 -15.70 -25.51 -4.06
C ASN A 206 -14.33 -26.21 -4.19
N GLU A 207 -14.09 -27.20 -3.32
CA GLU A 207 -13.61 -28.51 -3.79
C GLU A 207 -14.82 -29.42 -4.04
#